data_AF-A0A2N0KK87-F1
#
_entry.id   AF-A0A2N0KK87-F1
#
_cell.length_a   1.000
_cell.length_b   1.000
_cell.length_c   1.000
_cell.angle_alpha   90.00
_cell.angle_beta   90.00
_cell.angle_gamma   90.00
#
_symmetry.space_group_name_H-M   'P 1'
#
loop_
_entity.id
_entity.type
_entity.pdbx_description
1 polymer ?
#
loop_
_entity_poly.entity_id
_entity_poly.type
_entity_poly.pdbx_seq_one_letter_code
_entity_poly.pdbx_strand_id
1 'polypeptide(L)' 'MAKPAHKPGETAKRSGQYPLVGPKGGDQGREVTVVKGEPFPPTPKPGMGYGKPDSTKHKS' A
#
# COMPACT_ATOMS: atom_id res chain seq x y z
N MET A 1 15.79 -6.02 -1.14
CA MET A 1 15.20 -6.01 0.21
C MET A 1 14.51 -4.67 0.43
N ALA A 2 13.25 -4.52 0.00
CA ALA A 2 12.52 -3.27 0.16
C ALA A 2 11.56 -3.41 1.36
N LYS A 3 11.72 -2.53 2.35
CA LYS A 3 10.78 -2.42 3.47
C LYS A 3 9.41 -1.98 2.93
N PRO A 4 8.28 -2.38 3.56
CA PRO A 4 6.96 -1.85 3.21
C PRO A 4 6.99 -0.32 3.20
N ALA A 5 6.52 0.28 2.12
CA ALA A 5 6.58 1.73 1.92
C ALA A 5 5.57 2.47 2.80
N HIS A 6 4.45 1.82 3.10
CA HIS A 6 3.33 2.34 3.86
C HIS A 6 2.86 1.33 4.90
N LYS A 7 2.33 1.80 6.03
CA LYS A 7 1.85 0.96 7.14
C LYS A 7 0.32 1.02 7.26
N PRO A 8 -0.34 -0.02 7.77
CA PRO A 8 -1.74 0.07 8.16
C PRO A 8 -1.94 1.23 9.15
N GLY A 9 -3.01 2.00 8.97
CA GLY A 9 -3.31 3.20 9.78
C GLY A 9 -2.54 4.47 9.40
N GLU A 10 -1.54 4.40 8.53
CA GLU A 10 -0.90 5.62 7.99
C GLU A 10 -1.89 6.36 7.07
N THR A 11 -1.85 7.70 7.05
CA THR A 11 -2.69 8.48 6.13
C THR A 11 -2.13 8.42 4.72
N ALA A 12 -2.95 7.99 3.75
CA ALA A 12 -2.54 7.91 2.36
C ALA A 12 -2.30 9.31 1.77
N LYS A 13 -1.06 9.55 1.31
CA LYS A 13 -0.66 10.84 0.70
C LYS A 13 -1.20 11.01 -0.72
N ARG A 14 -1.55 9.91 -1.39
CA ARG A 14 -2.10 9.86 -2.74
C ARG A 14 -3.22 8.84 -2.78
N SER A 15 -4.19 9.07 -3.65
CA SER A 15 -5.22 8.08 -3.98
C SER A 15 -4.66 7.09 -4.99
N GLY A 16 -4.93 5.81 -4.82
CA GLY A 16 -4.50 4.78 -5.76
C GLY A 16 -4.72 3.37 -5.23
N GLN A 17 -4.32 2.39 -6.04
CA GLN A 17 -4.22 1.00 -5.62
C GLN A 17 -2.83 0.73 -5.07
N TYR A 18 -2.79 0.08 -3.92
CA TYR A 18 -1.57 -0.23 -3.19
C TYR A 18 -1.45 -1.75 -3.04
N PRO A 19 -0.39 -2.38 -3.57
CA PRO A 19 -0.15 -3.80 -3.36
C PRO A 19 0.20 -4.06 -1.89
N LEU A 20 -0.35 -5.12 -1.33
CA LEU A 20 -0.03 -5.59 0.01
C LEU A 20 1.29 -6.35 -0.06
N VAL A 21 2.27 -5.85 0.70
CA VAL A 21 3.60 -6.46 0.77
C VAL A 21 3.85 -7.02 2.17
N GLY A 22 4.46 -8.20 2.21
CA GLY A 22 4.84 -8.84 3.46
C GLY A 22 5.99 -8.11 4.18
N PRO A 23 6.35 -8.54 5.41
CA PRO A 23 7.47 -7.99 6.17
C PRO A 23 8.82 -8.06 5.44
N LYS A 24 8.95 -8.97 4.47
CA LYS A 24 10.15 -9.14 3.64
C LYS A 24 10.08 -8.42 2.28
N GLY A 25 9.01 -7.65 2.02
CA GLY A 25 8.77 -6.98 0.74
C GLY A 25 8.34 -7.91 -0.38
N GLY A 26 7.89 -9.12 -0.05
CA GLY A 26 7.28 -10.04 -1.01
C GLY A 26 5.83 -9.62 -1.28
N ASP A 27 5.46 -9.58 -2.54
CA ASP A 27 4.11 -9.25 -2.97
C ASP A 27 3.12 -10.35 -2.53
N GLN A 28 2.01 -9.96 -1.90
CA GLN A 28 0.99 -10.90 -1.47
C GLN A 28 -0.04 -11.20 -2.55
N GLY A 29 0.03 -10.53 -3.71
CA GLY A 29 -0.97 -10.65 -4.77
C GLY A 29 -2.34 -10.08 -4.37
N ARG A 30 -2.37 -9.21 -3.36
CA ARG A 30 -3.58 -8.52 -2.88
C ARG A 30 -3.35 -7.04 -2.98
N GLU A 31 -4.29 -6.32 -3.55
CA GLU A 31 -4.22 -4.87 -3.73
C GLU A 31 -5.36 -4.21 -2.94
N VAL A 32 -5.11 -3.04 -2.38
CA VAL A 32 -6.12 -2.24 -1.71
C VAL A 32 -6.21 -0.87 -2.35
N THR A 33 -7.43 -0.41 -2.58
CA THR A 33 -7.67 0.96 -3.02
C THR A 33 -7.80 1.84 -1.80
N VAL A 34 -7.02 2.92 -1.74
CA VAL A 34 -7.09 3.90 -0.65
C VAL A 34 -7.19 5.30 -1.25
N VAL A 35 -8.04 6.12 -0.65
CA VAL A 35 -8.23 7.52 -1.06
C VAL A 35 -7.22 8.41 -0.33
N LYS A 36 -6.75 9.46 -1.01
CA LYS A 36 -5.87 10.46 -0.39
C LYS A 36 -6.56 11.08 0.82
N GLY A 37 -5.89 11.07 1.97
CA GLY A 37 -6.42 11.62 3.21
C GLY A 37 -7.13 10.58 4.10
N GLU A 38 -7.37 9.37 3.61
CA GLU A 38 -7.88 8.28 4.43
C GLU A 38 -6.75 7.42 5.02
N PRO A 39 -6.96 6.79 6.20
CA PRO A 39 -6.01 5.85 6.76
C PRO A 39 -5.99 4.54 5.97
N PHE A 40 -4.80 3.96 5.78
CA PHE A 40 -4.68 2.63 5.17
C PHE A 40 -5.43 1.58 6.00
N PRO A 41 -6.15 0.64 5.35
CA PRO A 41 -6.87 -0.40 6.07
C PRO A 41 -5.92 -1.31 6.86
N PRO A 42 -6.40 -1.97 7.93
CA PRO A 42 -5.59 -2.91 8.69
C PRO A 42 -5.16 -4.09 7.81
N THR A 43 -3.91 -4.52 7.98
CA THR A 43 -3.38 -5.69 7.25
C THR A 43 -3.82 -6.99 7.94
N PRO A 44 -4.04 -8.08 7.18
CA PRO A 44 -4.54 -9.34 7.74
C PRO A 44 -3.54 -10.05 8.64
N LYS A 45 -2.24 -9.73 8.54
CA LYS A 45 -1.18 -10.30 9.37
C LYS A 45 -0.25 -9.20 9.90
N PRO A 46 0.20 -9.31 11.16
CA PRO A 46 1.17 -8.38 11.73
C PRO A 46 2.49 -8.43 10.96
N GLY A 47 3.11 -7.27 10.78
CA GLY A 47 4.35 -7.10 10.01
C GLY A 47 4.15 -6.91 8.49
N MET A 48 2.91 -6.95 8.00
CA MET A 48 2.60 -6.57 6.62
C MET A 48 2.39 -5.06 6.47
N GLY A 49 2.59 -4.57 5.25
CA GLY A 49 2.34 -3.18 4.89
C GLY A 49 1.95 -3.05 3.43
N TYR A 50 1.97 -1.83 2.94
CA TYR A 50 1.58 -1.49 1.58
C TYR A 50 2.79 -1.02 0.78
N GLY A 51 2.88 -1.50 -0.45
CA GLY A 51 3.91 -1.18 -1.42
C GLY A 51 3.66 0.18 -2.07
N LYS A 52 4.35 0.43 -3.18
CA LYS A 52 4.22 1.71 -3.90
C LYS A 52 2.87 1.72 -4.62
N PRO A 53 2.12 2.84 -4.60
CA PRO A 53 0.85 2.88 -5.30
C PRO A 53 1.08 2.74 -6.79
N ASP A 54 0.25 1.94 -7.44
CA ASP A 54 0.13 1.92 -8.89
C ASP A 54 -0.58 3.21 -9.32
N SER A 55 0.23 4.25 -9.53
CA SER A 55 -0.25 5.49 -10.11
C SER A 55 -0.52 5.21 -11.58
N THR A 56 -1.79 4.98 -11.93
CA THR A 56 -2.28 4.99 -13.31
C THR A 56 -1.70 6.22 -14.00
N LYS A 57 -0.78 5.99 -14.94
CA LYS A 57 -0.08 7.05 -15.67
C LYS A 57 -1.09 7.77 -16.56
N HIS A 58 -1.75 8.79 -16.05
CA HIS A 58 -2.28 9.85 -16.91
C HIS A 58 -1.07 10.68 -17.38
N LYS A 59 -0.45 10.23 -18.47
CA LYS A 59 0.34 11.14 -19.31
C LYS A 59 -0.67 12.12 -19.92
N SER A 60 -0.66 13.36 -19.45
CA SER A 60 -1.07 14.49 -20.28
C SER A 60 0.03 14.79 -21.30
#